data_AF-X0Y1G6-F1
#
_entry.id   AF-X0Y1G6-F1
#
_cell.length_a   1.000
_cell.length_b   1.000
_cell.length_c   1.000
_cell.angle_alpha   90.00
_cell.angle_beta   90.00
_cell.angle_gamma   90.00
#
_symmetry.space_group_name_H-M   'P 1'
#
loop_
_entity.id
_entity.type
_entity.pdbx_description
1 polymer ?
#
loop_
_entity_poly.entity_id
_entity_poly.type
_entity_poly.pdbx_seq_one_letter_code
_entity_poly.pdbx_strand_id
1 'polypeptide(L)'
;ARLINPIENVEQIPALSGLADRIDLANPKTIQDYVQIAKKQGYSKELLHDISIVIDFVSAKIRFMEVREYIEAIFGEPREKQKKLVELLAPHIRKLDEKGLAISKANAETEKIKKTTLQTIDIDHTFPGFGFYPKPGMCVGMIHDNLQKEKAISNLVSIGIMNTAVTMRATDEANFSVHELINFLNKELPHAFVEGGGHKNAGSINFLPN
;
A
#
# COMPACT_ATOMS: atom_id res chain seq x y z
N ALA A 1 8.78 -1.70 32.35
CA ALA A 1 7.63 -0.96 31.80
C ALA A 1 6.29 -1.72 31.91
N ARG A 2 6.21 -3.03 31.60
CA ARG A 2 4.95 -3.82 31.69
C ARG A 2 4.39 -4.09 33.10
N LEU A 3 5.12 -3.78 34.17
CA LEU A 3 4.74 -4.12 35.54
C LEU A 3 3.95 -3.03 36.28
N ILE A 4 3.98 -1.79 35.77
CA ILE A 4 3.45 -0.61 36.48
C ILE A 4 2.17 -0.08 35.82
N ASN A 5 1.94 -0.39 34.54
CA ASN A 5 0.72 -0.04 33.83
C ASN A 5 0.33 -1.23 32.93
N PRO A 6 -0.69 -2.04 33.28
CA PRO A 6 -1.17 -3.09 32.39
C PRO A 6 -1.65 -2.42 31.10
N ILE A 7 -1.06 -2.82 29.97
CA ILE A 7 -1.44 -2.31 28.67
C ILE A 7 -2.59 -3.18 28.18
N GLU A 8 -3.79 -2.61 28.15
CA GLU A 8 -4.98 -3.25 27.60
C GLU A 8 -5.10 -2.95 26.11
N ASN A 9 -5.97 -3.70 25.39
CA ASN A 9 -6.34 -3.43 24.00
C ASN A 9 -5.15 -3.25 23.01
N VAL A 10 -4.12 -4.06 23.13
CA VAL A 10 -2.98 -4.10 22.19
C VAL A 10 -2.79 -5.45 21.48
N GLU A 11 -3.52 -6.48 21.89
CA GLU A 11 -3.37 -7.85 21.38
C GLU A 11 -3.72 -8.01 19.89
N GLN A 12 -4.55 -7.11 19.37
CA GLN A 12 -4.96 -7.04 17.96
C GLN A 12 -3.90 -6.40 17.06
N ILE A 13 -2.99 -5.60 17.61
CA ILE A 13 -2.02 -4.81 16.83
C ILE A 13 -1.11 -5.70 15.98
N PRO A 14 -0.51 -6.79 16.49
CA PRO A 14 0.32 -7.67 15.66
C PRO A 14 -0.41 -8.27 14.45
N ALA A 15 -1.67 -8.67 14.64
CA ALA A 15 -2.50 -9.21 13.57
C ALA A 15 -2.85 -8.14 12.54
N LEU A 16 -3.23 -6.94 13.01
CA LEU A 16 -3.52 -5.78 12.16
C LEU A 16 -2.30 -5.41 11.31
N SER A 17 -1.15 -5.18 11.94
CA SER A 17 0.09 -4.80 11.26
C SER A 17 0.55 -5.87 10.28
N GLY A 18 0.53 -7.15 10.67
CA GLY A 18 0.97 -8.24 9.81
C GLY A 18 0.08 -8.44 8.57
N LEU A 19 -1.23 -8.22 8.70
CA LEU A 19 -2.15 -8.24 7.55
C LEU A 19 -1.99 -7.00 6.66
N ALA A 20 -1.81 -5.82 7.25
CA ALA A 20 -1.60 -4.58 6.49
C ALA A 20 -0.31 -4.63 5.65
N ASP A 21 0.77 -5.15 6.23
CA ASP A 21 2.07 -5.31 5.57
C ASP A 21 2.18 -6.58 4.71
N ARG A 22 1.08 -7.34 4.57
CA ARG A 22 1.00 -8.58 3.77
C ARG A 22 2.04 -9.65 4.13
N ILE A 23 2.42 -9.71 5.41
CA ILE A 23 3.36 -10.71 5.92
C ILE A 23 2.78 -12.13 5.77
N ASP A 24 1.47 -12.27 5.66
CA ASP A 24 0.78 -13.53 5.45
C ASP A 24 1.17 -14.23 4.13
N LEU A 25 1.67 -13.49 3.14
CA LEU A 25 2.18 -14.07 1.90
C LEU A 25 3.48 -14.87 2.10
N ALA A 26 4.35 -14.40 2.99
CA ALA A 26 5.65 -15.04 3.27
C ALA A 26 5.62 -15.94 4.51
N ASN A 27 4.81 -15.58 5.51
CA ASN A 27 4.72 -16.30 6.78
C ASN A 27 3.25 -16.43 7.26
N PRO A 28 2.44 -17.26 6.57
CA PRO A 28 1.01 -17.38 6.85
C PRO A 28 0.71 -17.92 8.25
N LYS A 29 1.54 -18.87 8.75
CA LYS A 29 1.33 -19.49 10.06
C LYS A 29 1.43 -18.48 11.20
N THR A 30 2.50 -17.68 11.21
CA THR A 30 2.68 -16.65 12.24
C THR A 30 1.55 -15.63 12.24
N ILE A 31 1.11 -15.17 11.06
CA ILE A 31 -0.01 -14.23 10.99
C ILE A 31 -1.32 -14.88 11.44
N GLN A 32 -1.56 -16.14 11.11
CA GLN A 32 -2.72 -16.88 11.59
C GLN A 32 -2.75 -16.97 13.12
N ASP A 33 -1.62 -17.25 13.77
CA ASP A 33 -1.52 -17.31 15.24
C ASP A 33 -1.91 -15.98 15.89
N TYR A 34 -1.42 -14.85 15.36
CA TYR A 34 -1.80 -13.52 15.84
C TYR A 34 -3.27 -13.20 15.56
N VAL A 35 -3.82 -13.59 14.40
CA VAL A 35 -5.24 -13.41 14.11
C VAL A 35 -6.11 -14.18 15.11
N GLN A 36 -5.70 -15.37 15.56
CA GLN A 36 -6.45 -16.11 16.59
C GLN A 36 -6.42 -15.41 17.95
N ILE A 37 -5.32 -14.74 18.30
CA ILE A 37 -5.24 -13.89 19.50
C ILE A 37 -6.22 -12.72 19.37
N ALA A 38 -6.18 -11.98 18.26
CA ALA A 38 -7.08 -10.86 18.01
C ALA A 38 -8.57 -11.26 18.02
N LYS A 39 -8.90 -12.45 17.49
CA LYS A 39 -10.25 -13.01 17.51
C LYS A 39 -10.81 -13.20 18.92
N LYS A 40 -9.99 -13.58 19.89
CA LYS A 40 -10.42 -13.71 21.30
C LYS A 40 -10.90 -12.38 21.89
N GLN A 41 -10.41 -11.27 21.33
CA GLN A 41 -10.80 -9.90 21.68
C GLN A 41 -11.92 -9.35 20.77
N GLY A 42 -12.56 -10.19 19.96
CA GLY A 42 -13.65 -9.79 19.07
C GLY A 42 -13.21 -9.06 17.80
N TYR A 43 -11.96 -9.22 17.37
CA TYR A 43 -11.49 -8.71 16.07
C TYR A 43 -11.49 -9.83 15.02
N SER A 44 -12.41 -9.76 14.06
CA SER A 44 -12.39 -10.65 12.89
C SER A 44 -11.29 -10.23 11.91
N LYS A 45 -10.93 -11.11 10.96
CA LYS A 45 -9.93 -10.80 9.93
C LYS A 45 -10.40 -9.63 9.05
N GLU A 46 -11.69 -9.60 8.75
CA GLU A 46 -12.36 -8.57 7.96
C GLU A 46 -12.31 -7.23 8.69
N LEU A 47 -12.57 -7.22 10.01
CA LEU A 47 -12.49 -5.99 10.80
C LEU A 47 -11.05 -5.46 10.89
N LEU A 48 -10.05 -6.33 11.03
CA LEU A 48 -8.64 -5.92 11.01
C LEU A 48 -8.28 -5.28 9.66
N HIS A 49 -8.74 -5.87 8.56
CA HIS A 49 -8.57 -5.28 7.23
C HIS A 49 -9.29 -3.93 7.08
N ASP A 50 -10.50 -3.81 7.63
CA ASP A 50 -11.26 -2.57 7.55
C ASP A 50 -10.63 -1.45 8.39
N ILE A 51 -10.04 -1.81 9.54
CA ILE A 51 -9.22 -0.88 10.32
C ILE A 51 -7.98 -0.44 9.51
N SER A 52 -7.28 -1.37 8.84
CA SER A 52 -6.07 -1.01 8.09
C SER A 52 -6.36 -0.03 6.95
N ILE A 53 -7.41 -0.25 6.16
CA ILE A 53 -7.76 0.68 5.06
C ILE A 53 -8.20 2.05 5.59
N VAL A 54 -8.84 2.10 6.77
CA VAL A 54 -9.20 3.38 7.42
C VAL A 54 -7.96 4.13 7.89
N ILE A 55 -6.98 3.42 8.47
CA ILE A 55 -5.69 4.02 8.84
C ILE A 55 -5.00 4.62 7.61
N ASP A 56 -4.93 3.88 6.50
CA ASP A 56 -4.30 4.36 5.26
C ASP A 56 -4.99 5.59 4.69
N PHE A 57 -6.33 5.55 4.64
CA PHE A 57 -7.15 6.64 4.14
C PHE A 57 -7.00 7.91 4.99
N VAL A 58 -7.17 7.80 6.31
CA VAL A 58 -7.08 8.98 7.19
C VAL A 58 -5.66 9.52 7.19
N SER A 59 -4.63 8.67 7.24
CA SER A 59 -3.22 9.07 7.13
C SER A 59 -2.94 9.84 5.84
N ALA A 60 -3.61 9.50 4.73
CA ALA A 60 -3.53 10.24 3.47
C ALA A 60 -4.07 11.67 3.56
N LYS A 61 -5.04 11.91 4.44
CA LYS A 61 -5.78 13.18 4.55
C LYS A 61 -5.23 14.10 5.64
N ILE A 62 -4.84 13.54 6.79
CA ILE A 62 -4.35 14.33 7.93
C ILE A 62 -2.96 14.94 7.68
N ARG A 63 -2.14 14.30 6.85
CA ARG A 63 -0.77 14.70 6.53
C ARG A 63 0.07 14.94 7.80
N PHE A 64 0.24 16.19 8.21
CA PHE A 64 1.10 16.60 9.33
C PHE A 64 0.31 16.98 10.60
N MET A 65 -1.02 16.85 10.60
CA MET A 65 -1.84 17.17 11.76
C MET A 65 -1.67 16.13 12.86
N GLU A 66 -1.53 16.60 14.10
CA GLU A 66 -1.60 15.75 15.28
C GLU A 66 -3.05 15.29 15.50
N VAL A 67 -3.25 13.99 15.70
CA VAL A 67 -4.59 13.38 15.77
C VAL A 67 -4.67 12.32 16.86
N ARG A 68 -4.30 12.69 18.09
CA ARG A 68 -4.21 11.77 19.22
C ARG A 68 -5.51 11.02 19.51
N GLU A 69 -6.63 11.74 19.57
CA GLU A 69 -7.94 11.15 19.86
C GLU A 69 -8.40 10.18 18.76
N TYR A 70 -8.01 10.45 17.50
CA TYR A 70 -8.25 9.52 16.41
C TYR A 70 -7.41 8.26 16.56
N ILE A 71 -6.14 8.37 16.95
CA ILE A 71 -5.26 7.21 17.17
C ILE A 71 -5.84 6.32 18.28
N GLU A 72 -6.23 6.90 19.42
CA GLU A 72 -6.87 6.14 20.50
C GLU A 72 -8.15 5.44 20.01
N ALA A 73 -9.02 6.18 19.30
CA ALA A 73 -10.27 5.63 18.78
C ALA A 73 -10.06 4.53 17.72
N ILE A 74 -9.16 4.72 16.74
CA ILE A 74 -8.95 3.74 15.66
C ILE A 74 -8.27 2.47 16.16
N PHE A 75 -7.55 2.52 17.28
CA PHE A 75 -6.98 1.35 17.93
C PHE A 75 -7.91 0.70 18.97
N GLY A 76 -9.10 1.26 19.22
CA GLY A 76 -10.15 0.60 20.01
C GLY A 76 -10.44 1.21 21.38
N GLU A 77 -9.99 2.44 21.63
CA GLU A 77 -10.19 3.14 22.90
C GLU A 77 -11.02 4.42 22.69
N PRO A 78 -12.35 4.39 22.93
CA PRO A 78 -13.20 3.23 23.24
C PRO A 78 -13.65 2.44 22.00
N ARG A 79 -13.92 1.15 22.20
CA ARG A 79 -14.26 0.18 21.13
C ARG A 79 -15.48 0.58 20.31
N GLU A 80 -16.47 1.19 20.95
CA GLU A 80 -17.69 1.66 20.27
C GLU A 80 -17.42 2.81 19.30
N LYS A 81 -16.45 3.69 19.57
CA LYS A 81 -16.04 4.73 18.61
C LYS A 81 -15.31 4.13 17.42
N GLN A 82 -14.43 3.14 17.65
CA GLN A 82 -13.74 2.43 16.58
C GLN A 82 -14.73 1.80 15.60
N LYS A 83 -15.73 1.06 16.11
CA LYS A 83 -16.74 0.41 15.27
C LYS A 83 -17.48 1.43 14.40
N LYS A 84 -18.01 2.49 15.01
CA LYS A 84 -18.72 3.56 14.27
C LYS A 84 -17.85 4.21 13.20
N LEU A 85 -16.58 4.47 13.53
CA LEU A 85 -15.63 5.06 12.60
C LEU A 85 -15.35 4.13 11.41
N VAL A 86 -15.09 2.86 11.67
CA VAL A 86 -14.79 1.86 10.65
C VAL A 86 -16.02 1.54 9.79
N GLU A 87 -17.19 1.36 10.40
CA GLU A 87 -18.46 1.13 9.71
C GLU A 87 -18.82 2.29 8.76
N LEU A 88 -18.51 3.53 9.15
CA LEU A 88 -18.75 4.71 8.32
C LEU A 88 -17.74 4.79 7.16
N LEU A 89 -16.45 4.63 7.44
CA LEU A 89 -15.39 4.92 6.47
C LEU A 89 -15.05 3.75 5.55
N ALA A 90 -15.01 2.51 6.04
CA ALA A 90 -14.57 1.37 5.25
C ALA A 90 -15.40 1.16 3.97
N PRO A 91 -16.76 1.25 3.97
CA PRO A 91 -17.55 1.15 2.74
C PRO A 91 -17.28 2.30 1.76
N HIS A 92 -17.03 3.51 2.26
CA HIS A 92 -16.69 4.66 1.43
C HIS A 92 -15.33 4.46 0.76
N ILE A 93 -14.34 4.01 1.51
CA ILE A 93 -12.97 3.75 1.03
C ILE A 93 -12.97 2.68 -0.05
N ARG A 94 -13.67 1.56 0.15
CA ARG A 94 -13.80 0.52 -0.88
C ARG A 94 -14.36 1.05 -2.21
N LYS A 95 -15.37 1.93 -2.15
CA LYS A 95 -15.91 2.57 -3.36
C LYS A 95 -14.88 3.49 -4.05
N LEU A 96 -14.00 4.14 -3.28
CA LEU A 96 -12.90 4.92 -3.84
C LEU A 96 -11.85 4.02 -4.48
N ASP A 97 -11.49 2.91 -3.83
CA ASP A 97 -10.55 1.92 -4.36
C ASP A 97 -11.08 1.30 -5.66
N GLU A 98 -12.35 0.91 -5.70
CA GLU A 98 -13.01 0.37 -6.91
C GLU A 98 -12.96 1.37 -8.07
N LYS A 99 -13.30 2.63 -7.82
CA LYS A 99 -13.22 3.70 -8.83
C LYS A 99 -11.78 3.96 -9.26
N GLY A 100 -10.87 4.05 -8.31
CA GLY A 100 -9.44 4.26 -8.54
C GLY A 100 -8.84 3.15 -9.39
N LEU A 101 -9.17 1.89 -9.08
CA LEU A 101 -8.77 0.73 -9.88
C LEU A 101 -9.36 0.80 -11.29
N ALA A 102 -10.66 1.08 -11.44
CA ALA A 102 -11.30 1.17 -12.76
C ALA A 102 -10.64 2.24 -13.65
N ILE A 103 -10.41 3.43 -13.09
CA ILE A 103 -9.71 4.53 -13.79
C ILE A 103 -8.27 4.12 -14.12
N SER A 104 -7.55 3.53 -13.16
CA SER A 104 -6.17 3.10 -13.37
C SER A 104 -6.07 2.04 -14.45
N LYS A 105 -6.99 1.08 -14.50
CA LYS A 105 -7.03 0.04 -15.56
C LYS A 105 -7.28 0.64 -16.94
N ALA A 106 -8.16 1.64 -17.03
CA ALA A 106 -8.50 2.27 -18.30
C ALA A 106 -7.35 3.12 -18.88
N ASN A 107 -6.43 3.59 -18.03
CA ASN A 107 -5.31 4.45 -18.42
C ASN A 107 -3.94 3.76 -18.28
N ALA A 108 -3.92 2.48 -17.89
CA ALA A 108 -2.68 1.70 -17.82
C ALA A 108 -2.42 1.02 -19.17
N GLU A 109 -1.17 1.11 -19.62
CA GLU A 109 -0.70 0.42 -20.80
C GLU A 109 0.04 -0.86 -20.41
N THR A 110 0.12 -1.81 -21.33
CA THR A 110 0.85 -3.06 -21.09
C THR A 110 1.59 -3.46 -22.35
N GLU A 111 2.89 -3.72 -22.20
CA GLU A 111 3.74 -4.24 -23.26
C GLU A 111 4.58 -5.41 -22.77
N LYS A 112 5.16 -6.16 -23.73
CA LYS A 112 5.98 -7.32 -23.43
C LYS A 112 7.43 -7.06 -23.82
N ILE A 113 8.30 -7.04 -22.80
CA ILE A 113 9.75 -6.92 -22.97
C ILE A 113 10.37 -8.29 -22.74
N LYS A 114 10.72 -8.98 -23.84
CA LYS A 114 11.19 -10.37 -23.82
C LYS A 114 10.18 -11.29 -23.09
N LYS A 115 10.51 -11.73 -21.87
CA LYS A 115 9.64 -12.59 -21.03
C LYS A 115 8.83 -11.80 -19.99
N THR A 116 9.16 -10.54 -19.78
CA THR A 116 8.58 -9.70 -18.72
C THR A 116 7.44 -8.87 -19.29
N THR A 117 6.33 -8.86 -18.58
CA THR A 117 5.24 -7.93 -18.85
C THR A 117 5.54 -6.63 -18.13
N LEU A 118 5.58 -5.52 -18.87
CA LEU A 118 5.69 -4.19 -18.30
C LEU A 118 4.31 -3.53 -18.37
N GLN A 119 3.82 -3.07 -17.22
CA GLN A 119 2.61 -2.27 -17.11
C GLN A 119 3.01 -0.85 -16.69
N THR A 120 2.52 0.15 -17.40
CA THR A 120 2.80 1.56 -17.10
C THR A 120 1.50 2.33 -16.92
N ILE A 121 1.53 3.37 -16.09
CA ILE A 121 0.44 4.34 -15.97
C ILE A 121 1.03 5.72 -15.74
N ASP A 122 0.57 6.71 -16.49
CA ASP A 122 0.88 8.11 -16.24
C ASP A 122 -0.07 8.64 -15.15
N ILE A 123 0.45 8.80 -13.94
CA ILE A 123 -0.33 9.17 -12.77
C ILE A 123 -0.81 10.63 -12.86
N ASP A 124 0.04 11.54 -13.33
CA ASP A 124 -0.27 12.98 -13.33
C ASP A 124 -1.29 13.34 -14.41
N HIS A 125 -1.30 12.61 -15.53
CA HIS A 125 -2.34 12.75 -16.55
C HIS A 125 -3.63 11.98 -16.20
N THR A 126 -3.56 10.97 -15.32
CA THR A 126 -4.74 10.18 -14.92
C THR A 126 -5.49 10.77 -13.73
N PHE A 127 -4.77 11.34 -12.76
CA PHE A 127 -5.33 11.80 -11.48
C PHE A 127 -4.97 13.27 -11.20
N PRO A 128 -5.81 14.02 -10.46
CA PRO A 128 -5.63 15.47 -10.24
C PRO A 128 -4.50 15.83 -9.26
N GLY A 129 -3.46 14.99 -9.13
CA GLY A 129 -2.29 15.23 -8.31
C GLY A 129 -2.47 14.98 -6.80
N PHE A 130 -1.59 15.59 -6.00
CA PHE A 130 -1.42 15.30 -4.57
C PHE A 130 -2.69 15.57 -3.73
N GLY A 131 -3.18 14.52 -3.06
CA GLY A 131 -4.34 14.57 -2.16
C GLY A 131 -5.53 13.75 -2.63
N PHE A 132 -5.50 13.28 -3.89
CA PHE A 132 -6.42 12.25 -4.36
C PHE A 132 -6.19 10.93 -3.61
N TYR A 133 -7.28 10.16 -3.45
CA TYR A 133 -7.23 8.81 -2.89
C TYR A 133 -7.97 7.87 -3.86
N PRO A 134 -7.36 6.75 -4.27
CA PRO A 134 -6.12 6.15 -3.73
C PRO A 134 -4.84 6.90 -4.11
N LYS A 135 -3.79 6.77 -3.29
CA LYS A 135 -2.48 7.39 -3.56
C LYS A 135 -1.83 6.75 -4.81
N PRO A 136 -0.88 7.41 -5.49
CA PRO A 136 -0.19 6.85 -6.67
C PRO A 136 0.33 5.42 -6.49
N GLY A 137 1.06 5.15 -5.40
CA GLY A 137 1.58 3.81 -5.10
C GLY A 137 0.49 2.77 -4.82
N MET A 138 -0.68 3.20 -4.34
CA MET A 138 -1.85 2.31 -4.20
C MET A 138 -2.46 2.01 -5.56
N CYS A 139 -2.62 3.00 -6.43
CA CYS A 139 -3.10 2.78 -7.80
C CYS A 139 -2.24 1.75 -8.53
N VAL A 140 -0.90 1.93 -8.51
CA VAL A 140 0.05 0.96 -9.08
C VAL A 140 -0.07 -0.41 -8.42
N GLY A 141 -0.21 -0.46 -7.09
CA GLY A 141 -0.44 -1.70 -6.35
C GLY A 141 -1.69 -2.44 -6.78
N MET A 142 -2.80 -1.74 -6.96
CA MET A 142 -4.08 -2.33 -7.35
C MET A 142 -4.04 -2.85 -8.79
N ILE A 143 -3.49 -2.11 -9.75
CA ILE A 143 -3.39 -2.60 -11.14
C ILE A 143 -2.38 -3.76 -11.27
N HIS A 144 -1.32 -3.76 -10.45
CA HIS A 144 -0.36 -4.85 -10.37
C HIS A 144 -1.03 -6.15 -9.86
N ASP A 145 -1.70 -6.06 -8.71
CA ASP A 145 -2.45 -7.19 -8.13
C ASP A 145 -3.57 -7.66 -9.08
N ASN A 146 -4.24 -6.73 -9.76
CA ASN A 146 -5.31 -7.03 -10.69
C ASN A 146 -4.81 -7.84 -11.88
N LEU A 147 -3.66 -7.47 -12.46
CA LEU A 147 -3.11 -8.16 -13.62
C LEU A 147 -2.61 -9.57 -13.28
N GLN A 148 -2.02 -9.75 -12.08
CA GLN A 148 -1.68 -11.07 -11.55
C GLN A 148 -2.92 -11.96 -11.41
N LYS A 149 -4.01 -11.41 -10.86
CA LYS A 149 -5.24 -12.19 -10.57
C LYS A 149 -6.08 -12.46 -11.81
N GLU A 150 -6.36 -11.45 -12.63
CA GLU A 150 -7.26 -11.56 -13.78
C GLU A 150 -6.60 -12.26 -14.97
N LYS A 151 -5.29 -12.02 -15.19
CA LYS A 151 -4.56 -12.51 -16.36
C LYS A 151 -3.49 -13.54 -16.04
N ALA A 152 -3.38 -13.97 -14.78
CA ALA A 152 -2.38 -14.95 -14.32
C ALA A 152 -0.94 -14.59 -14.71
N ILE A 153 -0.61 -13.29 -14.76
CA ILE A 153 0.74 -12.84 -15.14
C ILE A 153 1.66 -12.94 -13.93
N SER A 154 2.62 -13.85 -14.00
CA SER A 154 3.59 -14.10 -12.92
C SER A 154 4.90 -13.31 -13.08
N ASN A 155 5.29 -12.96 -14.31
CA ASN A 155 6.48 -12.14 -14.61
C ASN A 155 6.07 -10.71 -14.98
N LEU A 156 6.00 -9.84 -13.98
CA LEU A 156 5.37 -8.52 -14.09
C LEU A 156 6.18 -7.44 -13.39
N VAL A 157 6.33 -6.30 -14.06
CA VAL A 157 6.74 -5.02 -13.47
C VAL A 157 5.64 -4.00 -13.78
N SER A 158 5.13 -3.31 -12.76
CA SER A 158 4.15 -2.23 -12.89
C SER A 158 4.76 -0.92 -12.41
N ILE A 159 4.66 0.13 -13.22
CA ILE A 159 5.31 1.42 -13.00
C ILE A 159 4.28 2.55 -13.12
N GLY A 160 4.13 3.35 -12.07
CA GLY A 160 3.40 4.61 -12.09
C GLY A 160 4.36 5.76 -12.26
N ILE A 161 4.21 6.50 -13.36
CA ILE A 161 5.08 7.59 -13.77
C ILE A 161 4.42 8.91 -13.36
N MET A 162 5.18 9.77 -12.72
CA MET A 162 4.83 11.15 -12.37
C MET A 162 5.93 12.07 -12.94
N ASN A 163 5.67 13.37 -12.96
CA ASN A 163 6.57 14.37 -13.54
C ASN A 163 7.96 14.41 -12.89
N THR A 164 8.04 14.11 -11.59
CA THR A 164 9.30 14.16 -10.81
C THR A 164 9.56 12.89 -10.03
N ALA A 165 8.79 11.83 -10.28
CA ALA A 165 8.87 10.61 -9.51
C ALA A 165 8.32 9.41 -10.29
N VAL A 166 8.75 8.22 -9.89
CA VAL A 166 8.20 6.96 -10.35
C VAL A 166 7.98 6.07 -9.14
N THR A 167 6.83 5.41 -9.06
CA THR A 167 6.57 4.32 -8.11
C THR A 167 6.42 3.01 -8.85
N MET A 168 6.97 1.93 -8.31
CA MET A 168 7.05 0.66 -9.01
C MET A 168 6.77 -0.53 -8.11
N ARG A 169 6.25 -1.60 -8.72
CA ARG A 169 6.10 -2.93 -8.14
C ARG A 169 6.52 -3.99 -9.13
N ALA A 170 7.12 -5.06 -8.63
CA ALA A 170 7.54 -6.20 -9.41
C ALA A 170 7.19 -7.50 -8.70
N THR A 171 7.02 -8.56 -9.47
CA THR A 171 6.98 -9.93 -8.93
C THR A 171 8.40 -10.46 -8.73
N ASP A 172 8.55 -11.46 -7.85
CA ASP A 172 9.84 -12.14 -7.67
C ASP A 172 10.37 -12.75 -8.98
N GLU A 173 9.49 -13.31 -9.82
CA GLU A 173 9.86 -13.90 -11.11
C GLU A 173 10.40 -12.87 -12.12
N ALA A 174 10.04 -11.59 -11.99
CA ALA A 174 10.61 -10.53 -12.82
C ALA A 174 12.11 -10.33 -12.55
N ASN A 175 12.61 -10.80 -11.40
CA ASN A 175 13.99 -10.61 -10.94
C ASN A 175 14.45 -9.15 -11.10
N PHE A 176 13.57 -8.23 -10.73
CA PHE A 176 13.81 -6.79 -10.76
C PHE A 176 14.45 -6.34 -9.44
N SER A 177 15.17 -5.22 -9.46
CA SER A 177 15.73 -4.61 -8.25
C SER A 177 15.67 -3.08 -8.35
N VAL A 178 14.91 -2.45 -7.45
CA VAL A 178 14.83 -0.99 -7.32
C VAL A 178 16.23 -0.40 -7.10
N HIS A 179 17.05 -1.03 -6.26
CA HIS A 179 18.40 -0.53 -5.97
C HIS A 179 19.34 -0.63 -7.18
N GLU A 180 19.26 -1.71 -7.95
CA GLU A 180 20.05 -1.83 -9.20
C GLU A 180 19.60 -0.81 -10.23
N LEU A 181 18.28 -0.54 -10.33
CA LEU A 181 17.76 0.50 -11.22
C LEU A 181 18.27 1.89 -10.81
N ILE A 182 18.24 2.24 -9.52
CA ILE A 182 18.77 3.53 -9.03
C ILE A 182 20.27 3.66 -9.38
N ASN A 183 21.06 2.60 -9.17
CA ASN A 183 22.48 2.61 -9.50
C ASN A 183 22.73 2.76 -11.00
N PHE A 184 21.94 2.06 -11.82
CA PHE A 184 22.00 2.17 -13.28
C PHE A 184 21.65 3.60 -13.73
N LEU A 185 20.55 4.17 -13.24
CA LEU A 185 20.13 5.53 -13.61
C LEU A 185 21.14 6.59 -13.18
N ASN A 186 21.71 6.50 -11.98
CA ASN A 186 22.75 7.44 -11.53
C ASN A 186 24.03 7.37 -12.39
N LYS A 187 24.34 6.20 -12.95
CA LYS A 187 25.48 6.04 -13.87
C LYS A 187 25.19 6.61 -15.26
N GLU A 188 24.03 6.30 -15.82
CA GLU A 188 23.69 6.69 -17.20
C GLU A 188 23.16 8.13 -17.30
N LEU A 189 22.55 8.64 -16.23
CA LEU A 189 21.94 9.97 -16.13
C LEU A 189 22.48 10.73 -14.90
N PRO A 190 23.79 11.08 -14.85
CA PRO A 190 24.42 11.66 -13.66
C PRO A 190 23.84 13.03 -13.26
N HIS A 191 23.11 13.69 -14.16
CA HIS A 191 22.51 15.00 -13.93
C HIS A 191 21.01 14.94 -13.57
N ALA A 192 20.40 13.75 -13.55
CA ALA A 192 18.98 13.58 -13.25
C ALA A 192 18.65 13.62 -11.74
N PHE A 193 19.68 13.62 -10.88
CA PHE A 193 19.54 13.66 -9.41
C PHE A 193 18.62 12.54 -8.89
N VAL A 194 18.96 11.30 -9.25
CA VAL A 194 18.10 10.14 -8.99
C VAL A 194 18.28 9.69 -7.55
N GLU A 195 17.25 9.89 -6.73
CA GLU A 195 17.18 9.46 -5.33
C GLU A 195 15.97 8.57 -5.10
N GLY A 196 16.00 7.72 -4.07
CA GLY A 196 14.84 6.90 -3.73
C GLY A 196 15.21 5.62 -3.02
N GLY A 197 14.29 4.66 -3.06
CA GLY A 197 14.50 3.36 -2.42
C GLY A 197 13.20 2.60 -2.21
N GLY A 198 13.23 1.73 -1.21
CA GLY A 198 12.16 0.79 -0.91
C GLY A 198 12.73 -0.61 -0.74
N HIS A 199 11.92 -1.61 -1.05
CA HIS A 199 12.33 -3.01 -1.13
C HIS A 199 12.78 -3.36 -2.55
N LYS A 200 13.46 -4.50 -2.70
CA LYS A 200 13.93 -5.02 -3.99
C LYS A 200 12.86 -4.92 -5.10
N ASN A 201 11.64 -5.35 -4.81
CA ASN A 201 10.56 -5.42 -5.80
C ASN A 201 9.52 -4.31 -5.67
N ALA A 202 9.65 -3.39 -4.73
CA ALA A 202 8.63 -2.36 -4.51
C ALA A 202 9.27 -1.10 -3.95
N GLY A 203 9.12 0.02 -4.64
CA GLY A 203 9.78 1.25 -4.24
C GLY A 203 9.35 2.46 -5.05
N SER A 204 10.05 3.56 -4.80
CA SER A 204 9.87 4.80 -5.51
C SER A 204 11.20 5.50 -5.72
N ILE A 205 11.29 6.21 -6.84
CA ILE A 205 12.44 6.99 -7.26
C ILE A 205 11.96 8.41 -7.55
N ASN A 206 12.68 9.43 -7.10
CA ASN A 206 12.49 10.83 -7.45
C ASN A 206 13.64 11.29 -8.34
N PHE A 207 13.37 12.29 -9.18
CA PHE A 207 14.35 12.88 -10.10
C PHE A 207 13.93 14.31 -10.44
N LEU A 208 14.86 15.09 -11.00
CA LEU A 208 14.57 16.43 -11.48
C LEU A 208 13.67 16.35 -12.74
N PRO A 209 12.63 17.20 -12.84
CA PRO A 209 11.88 17.34 -14.08
C PRO A 209 12.80 17.91 -15.17
N ASN A 210 12.64 17.43 -16.40
CA ASN A 210 13.29 18.00 -17.58
C ASN A 210 12.50 19.18 -18.17
#